data_AF-A0AAD7DYC0-F1
#
_entry.id   AF-A0AAD7DYC0-F1
#
_cell.length_a   1.000
_cell.length_b   1.000
_cell.length_c   1.000
_cell.angle_alpha   90.00
_cell.angle_beta   90.00
_cell.angle_gamma   90.00
#
_symmetry.space_group_name_H-M   'P 1'
#
loop_
_entity.id
_entity.type
_entity.pdbx_description
1 polymer ?
#
loop_
_entity_poly.entity_id
_entity_poly.type
_entity_poly.pdbx_seq_one_letter_code
_entity_poly.pdbx_strand_id
1 'polypeptide(L)'
;MITQAKVQIRVSAAPRTRRAVLGTSAKLWRLELTSKAPAATPIAVVDSKLLNGLSAVPGLPDLVLAADSDIGAVYSINMRTGAARIALQDAAMAAGASTPALGINGLCARDGALYFTNSEKRTFARVTLAAGRGGVQQGGAVRVLGTAMPATSMYDDFAMDSEGRAWVATPPGAATLLFPRANGTWGQELAAGDPVGGEGVFMKPSSGAFGRAERTEKTLYVTTGGGQVLSVNTGGGDV
;
A
#
# COMPACT_ATOMS: atom_id res chain seq x y z
N MET A 1 -20.50 3.07 9.22
CA MET A 1 -19.04 2.92 9.45
C MET A 1 -18.58 1.69 8.69
N ILE A 2 -17.76 1.86 7.66
CA ILE A 2 -17.26 0.74 6.84
C ILE A 2 -15.87 0.40 7.35
N THR A 3 -15.77 -0.76 7.98
CA THR A 3 -14.54 -1.37 8.47
C THR A 3 -13.74 -1.89 7.28
N GLN A 4 -12.68 -1.18 6.86
CA GLN A 4 -11.67 -1.78 5.99
C GLN A 4 -10.92 -2.86 6.79
N ALA A 5 -10.98 -4.12 6.36
CA ALA A 5 -10.11 -5.18 6.86
C ALA A 5 -8.89 -5.30 5.92
N LYS A 6 -7.70 -4.90 6.37
CA LYS A 6 -6.45 -5.34 5.74
C LYS A 6 -6.17 -6.75 6.27
N VAL A 7 -6.22 -7.76 5.40
CA VAL A 7 -5.95 -9.16 5.73
C VAL A 7 -4.45 -9.35 5.84
N GLN A 8 -3.96 -9.72 7.03
CA GLN A 8 -2.60 -10.22 7.20
C GLN A 8 -2.62 -11.72 6.86
N ILE A 9 -2.20 -12.09 5.65
CA ILE A 9 -2.07 -13.50 5.27
C ILE A 9 -0.81 -14.06 5.96
N ARG A 10 -0.99 -14.83 7.04
CA ARG A 10 0.08 -15.71 7.54
C ARG A 10 0.16 -16.93 6.64
N VAL A 11 1.15 -16.98 5.76
CA VAL A 11 1.55 -18.23 5.11
C VAL A 11 2.53 -18.93 6.05
N SER A 12 2.09 -19.97 6.76
CA SER A 12 3.02 -20.91 7.38
C SER A 12 3.53 -21.85 6.29
N ALA A 13 4.66 -21.51 5.66
CA ALA A 13 5.38 -22.43 4.80
C ALA A 13 6.57 -23.01 5.57
N ALA A 14 6.59 -24.33 5.73
CA ALA A 14 7.83 -25.06 6.00
C ALA A 14 8.86 -24.74 4.91
N PRO A 15 10.18 -24.78 5.19
CA PRO A 15 11.20 -24.40 4.23
C PRO A 15 11.24 -25.44 3.09
N ARG A 16 10.49 -25.16 2.03
CA ARG A 16 10.66 -25.78 0.72
C ARG A 16 10.77 -24.64 -0.27
N THR A 17 11.98 -24.45 -0.80
CA THR A 17 12.28 -23.56 -1.92
C THR A 17 11.60 -24.08 -3.18
N ARG A 18 10.29 -23.84 -3.30
CA ARG A 18 9.60 -23.85 -4.58
C ARG A 18 9.34 -22.40 -4.95
N ARG A 19 9.97 -21.95 -6.03
CA ARG A 19 9.65 -20.68 -6.68
C ARG A 19 8.17 -20.76 -7.06
N ALA A 20 7.32 -20.02 -6.37
CA ALA A 20 5.90 -19.94 -6.72
C ALA A 20 5.81 -19.39 -8.13
N VAL A 21 5.28 -20.18 -9.07
CA VAL A 21 4.80 -19.64 -10.33
C VAL A 21 3.57 -18.83 -9.93
N LEU A 22 3.67 -17.50 -9.98
CA LEU A 22 2.54 -16.62 -9.73
C LEU A 22 1.45 -17.01 -10.73
N GLY A 23 0.31 -17.47 -10.22
CA GLY A 23 -0.84 -17.77 -11.04
C GLY A 23 -1.32 -16.50 -11.74
N THR A 24 -1.94 -16.63 -12.91
CA THR A 24 -2.50 -15.48 -13.65
C THR A 24 -3.79 -14.95 -13.05
N SER A 25 -4.14 -15.33 -11.81
CA SER A 25 -5.32 -14.82 -11.14
C SER A 25 -5.16 -14.77 -9.63
N ALA A 26 -5.80 -13.79 -9.01
CA ALA A 26 -5.90 -13.63 -7.58
C ALA A 26 -7.36 -13.73 -7.14
N LYS A 27 -7.58 -14.22 -5.91
CA LYS A 27 -8.91 -14.23 -5.27
C LYS A 27 -8.97 -13.14 -4.20
N LEU A 28 -9.94 -12.24 -4.31
CA LEU A 28 -10.27 -11.28 -3.27
C LEU A 28 -11.24 -11.94 -2.28
N TRP A 29 -10.96 -11.80 -0.99
CA TRP A 29 -11.79 -12.33 0.11
C TRP A 29 -12.21 -11.22 1.05
N ARG A 30 -13.42 -11.34 1.59
CA ARG A 30 -13.89 -10.57 2.75
C ARG A 30 -13.72 -11.40 3.99
N LEU A 31 -13.17 -10.80 5.05
CA LEU A 31 -13.15 -11.37 6.39
C LEU A 31 -14.09 -10.57 7.30
N GLU A 32 -15.05 -11.25 7.90
CA GLU A 32 -15.90 -10.72 8.97
C GLU A 32 -15.30 -11.11 10.32
N LEU A 33 -14.96 -10.11 11.12
CA LEU A 33 -14.21 -10.27 12.37
C LEU A 33 -15.03 -9.86 13.60
N THR A 34 -16.28 -9.42 13.43
CA THR A 34 -17.12 -8.95 14.54
C THR A 34 -17.95 -10.04 15.21
N SER A 35 -18.11 -11.21 14.58
CA SER A 35 -18.80 -12.36 15.14
C SER A 35 -17.89 -13.25 16.00
N LYS A 36 -18.48 -14.04 16.90
CA LYS A 36 -17.76 -15.03 17.74
C LYS A 36 -16.93 -16.02 16.93
N ALA A 37 -17.37 -16.33 15.70
CA ALA A 37 -16.60 -17.09 14.73
C ALA A 37 -16.26 -16.18 13.54
N PRO A 38 -14.98 -15.94 13.23
CA PRO A 38 -14.59 -15.23 12.02
C PRO A 38 -15.10 -15.95 10.78
N ALA A 39 -15.63 -15.20 9.81
CA ALA A 39 -16.12 -15.76 8.55
C ALA A 39 -15.31 -15.21 7.36
N ALA A 40 -15.01 -16.08 6.39
CA ALA A 40 -14.35 -15.71 5.15
C ALA A 40 -15.27 -15.98 3.96
N THR A 41 -15.45 -14.99 3.09
CA THR A 41 -16.30 -15.12 1.90
C THR A 41 -15.52 -14.65 0.66
N PRO A 42 -15.45 -15.45 -0.41
CA PRO A 42 -14.83 -15.01 -1.65
C PRO A 42 -15.67 -13.90 -2.29
N ILE A 43 -15.01 -12.88 -2.82
CA ILE A 43 -15.65 -11.71 -3.43
C ILE A 43 -15.45 -11.69 -4.94
N ALA A 44 -14.22 -11.87 -5.40
CA ALA A 44 -13.88 -11.77 -6.80
C ALA A 44 -12.72 -12.71 -7.17
N VAL A 45 -12.72 -13.15 -8.42
CA VAL A 45 -11.52 -13.65 -9.10
C VAL A 45 -11.06 -12.55 -10.04
N VAL A 46 -9.82 -12.11 -9.88
CA VAL A 46 -9.21 -11.06 -10.70
C VAL A 46 -8.16 -11.71 -11.58
N ASP A 47 -8.24 -11.50 -12.90
CA ASP A 47 -7.22 -11.95 -13.85
C ASP A 47 -6.00 -11.00 -13.79
N SER A 48 -5.26 -11.11 -12.69
CA SER A 48 -4.12 -10.29 -12.33
C SER A 48 -2.81 -11.07 -12.43
N LYS A 49 -1.69 -10.38 -12.59
CA LYS A 49 -0.36 -11.00 -12.55
C LYS A 49 0.25 -10.97 -11.15
N LEU A 50 0.14 -9.83 -10.45
CA LEU A 50 0.67 -9.70 -9.09
C LEU A 50 -0.09 -8.62 -8.31
N LEU A 51 -1.25 -8.98 -7.72
CA LEU A 51 -1.95 -8.06 -6.82
C LEU A 51 -1.15 -7.79 -5.55
N ASN A 52 -1.09 -6.52 -5.17
CA ASN A 52 -0.30 -6.04 -4.04
C ASN A 52 -1.16 -5.16 -3.10
N GLY A 53 -1.00 -3.84 -3.11
CA GLY A 53 -1.76 -2.93 -2.26
C GLY A 53 -3.27 -2.92 -2.54
N LEU A 54 -4.06 -2.68 -1.48
CA LEU A 54 -5.52 -2.52 -1.52
C LEU A 54 -5.95 -1.22 -0.84
N SER A 55 -6.95 -0.54 -1.41
CA SER A 55 -7.58 0.63 -0.79
C SER A 55 -9.07 0.69 -1.10
N ALA A 56 -9.92 0.99 -0.11
CA ALA A 56 -11.29 1.41 -0.43
C ALA A 56 -11.31 2.88 -0.87
N VAL A 57 -12.33 3.24 -1.63
CA VAL A 57 -12.49 4.60 -2.15
C VAL A 57 -13.50 5.36 -1.28
N PRO A 58 -13.12 6.48 -0.63
CA PRO A 58 -14.04 7.30 0.13
C PRO A 58 -15.28 7.69 -0.70
N GLY A 59 -16.47 7.52 -0.13
CA GLY A 59 -17.74 7.77 -0.80
C GLY A 59 -18.24 6.64 -1.73
N LEU A 60 -17.44 5.60 -1.99
CA LEU A 60 -17.82 4.45 -2.83
C LEU A 60 -17.70 3.14 -2.03
N PRO A 61 -18.72 2.80 -1.22
CA PRO A 61 -18.63 1.76 -0.19
C PRO A 61 -18.42 0.34 -0.72
N ASP A 62 -18.81 0.07 -1.97
CA ASP A 62 -18.65 -1.23 -2.61
C ASP A 62 -17.43 -1.30 -3.54
N LEU A 63 -16.58 -0.28 -3.55
CA LEU A 63 -15.44 -0.22 -4.47
C LEU A 63 -14.12 -0.33 -3.71
N VAL A 64 -13.29 -1.27 -4.16
CA VAL A 64 -11.89 -1.39 -3.75
C VAL A 64 -11.00 -1.25 -4.97
N LEU A 65 -9.87 -0.57 -4.79
CA LEU A 65 -8.77 -0.49 -5.73
C LEU A 65 -7.68 -1.48 -5.34
N ALA A 66 -7.10 -2.16 -6.33
CA ALA A 66 -6.01 -3.10 -6.15
C ALA A 66 -4.87 -2.82 -7.13
N ALA A 67 -3.64 -2.68 -6.63
CA ALA A 67 -2.45 -2.51 -7.45
C ALA A 67 -2.04 -3.86 -8.02
N ASP A 68 -1.73 -3.92 -9.31
CA ASP A 68 -1.03 -5.02 -9.95
C ASP A 68 0.40 -4.58 -10.28
N SER A 69 1.35 -5.07 -9.47
CA SER A 69 2.75 -4.65 -9.52
C SER A 69 3.49 -5.07 -10.77
N ASP A 70 3.00 -6.09 -11.48
CA ASP A 70 3.66 -6.64 -12.66
C ASP A 70 3.26 -5.86 -13.92
N ILE A 71 1.96 -5.63 -14.13
CA ILE A 71 1.46 -4.94 -15.33
C ILE A 71 1.33 -3.41 -15.17
N GLY A 72 1.63 -2.88 -13.99
CA GLY A 72 1.57 -1.45 -13.71
C GLY A 72 0.16 -0.88 -13.80
N ALA A 73 -0.82 -1.58 -13.23
CA ALA A 73 -2.22 -1.20 -13.31
C ALA A 73 -2.90 -1.17 -11.94
N VAL A 74 -4.04 -0.48 -11.88
CA VAL A 74 -4.94 -0.48 -10.75
C VAL A 74 -6.27 -1.05 -11.20
N TYR A 75 -6.68 -2.16 -10.59
CA TYR A 75 -8.01 -2.72 -10.75
C TYR A 75 -9.01 -1.95 -9.88
N SER A 76 -10.20 -1.63 -10.43
CA SER A 76 -11.38 -1.35 -9.62
C SER A 76 -12.20 -2.63 -9.49
N ILE A 77 -12.54 -3.01 -8.26
CA ILE A 77 -13.27 -4.24 -7.94
C ILE A 77 -14.54 -3.86 -7.20
N ASN A 78 -15.68 -4.22 -7.77
CA ASN A 78 -16.97 -4.07 -7.13
C ASN A 78 -17.20 -5.24 -6.16
N MET A 79 -17.18 -4.94 -4.86
CA MET A 79 -17.28 -5.94 -3.79
C MET A 79 -18.65 -6.60 -3.66
N ARG A 80 -19.68 -6.08 -4.34
CA ARG A 80 -21.03 -6.67 -4.34
C ARG A 80 -21.19 -7.72 -5.43
N THR A 81 -20.66 -7.43 -6.62
CA THR A 81 -20.83 -8.24 -7.83
C THR A 81 -19.62 -9.10 -8.16
N GLY A 82 -18.47 -8.80 -7.55
CA GLY A 82 -17.18 -9.42 -7.89
C GLY A 82 -16.58 -8.91 -9.20
N ALA A 83 -17.24 -7.97 -9.90
CA ALA A 83 -16.75 -7.45 -11.18
C ALA A 83 -15.45 -6.67 -10.97
N ALA A 84 -14.41 -7.06 -11.70
CA ALA A 84 -13.09 -6.43 -11.68
C ALA A 84 -12.72 -5.93 -13.08
N ARG A 85 -12.02 -4.80 -13.14
CA ARG A 85 -11.47 -4.23 -14.39
C ARG A 85 -10.36 -3.24 -14.10
N ILE A 86 -9.47 -3.05 -15.07
CA ILE A 86 -8.45 -2.01 -15.00
C ILE A 86 -9.13 -0.65 -15.03
N ALA A 87 -8.83 0.18 -14.03
CA ALA A 87 -9.34 1.54 -13.89
C ALA A 87 -8.26 2.58 -14.19
N LEU A 88 -7.00 2.27 -13.86
CA LEU A 88 -5.84 3.08 -14.20
C LEU A 88 -4.72 2.18 -14.69
N GLN A 89 -3.98 2.64 -15.68
CA GLN A 89 -2.74 2.03 -16.12
C GLN A 89 -1.87 3.15 -16.69
N ASP A 90 -0.67 3.30 -16.14
CA ASP A 90 0.20 4.43 -16.47
C ASP A 90 1.66 3.96 -16.43
N ALA A 91 2.50 4.54 -17.27
CA ALA A 91 3.93 4.23 -17.29
C ALA A 91 4.57 4.46 -15.91
N ALA A 92 4.12 5.43 -15.12
CA ALA A 92 4.62 5.66 -13.76
C ALA A 92 4.25 4.53 -12.78
N MET A 93 3.24 3.72 -13.08
CA MET A 93 2.82 2.55 -12.29
C MET A 93 3.54 1.27 -12.73
N ALA A 94 4.00 1.20 -13.97
CA ALA A 94 4.78 0.06 -14.44
C ALA A 94 6.13 -0.05 -13.73
N ALA A 95 6.60 -1.29 -13.58
CA ALA A 95 8.01 -1.57 -13.38
C ALA A 95 8.85 -0.87 -14.46
N GLY A 96 10.04 -0.44 -14.09
CA GLY A 96 11.17 -0.27 -15.00
C GLY A 96 11.72 -1.60 -15.52
N ALA A 97 13.01 -1.64 -15.82
CA ALA A 97 13.65 -2.74 -16.55
C ALA A 97 14.41 -3.74 -15.65
N SER A 98 14.39 -3.55 -14.32
CA SER A 98 15.15 -4.39 -13.39
C SER A 98 14.50 -5.76 -13.19
N THR A 99 15.26 -6.75 -12.70
CA THR A 99 14.69 -8.07 -12.36
C THR A 99 15.23 -8.58 -11.01
N PRO A 100 14.38 -8.95 -10.04
CA PRO A 100 12.92 -8.83 -10.05
C PRO A 100 12.49 -7.36 -9.91
N ALA A 101 11.48 -6.95 -10.69
CA ALA A 101 10.88 -5.64 -10.57
C ALA A 101 9.50 -5.72 -9.94
N LEU A 102 9.22 -4.76 -9.06
CA LEU A 102 7.90 -4.51 -8.51
C LEU A 102 7.53 -3.07 -8.88
N GLY A 103 6.53 -2.91 -9.74
CA GLY A 103 5.98 -1.62 -10.11
C GLY A 103 5.15 -1.00 -8.98
N ILE A 104 3.94 -0.56 -9.30
CA ILE A 104 2.98 -0.03 -8.34
C ILE A 104 2.77 -1.03 -7.19
N ASN A 105 2.84 -0.54 -5.95
CA ASN A 105 2.81 -1.39 -4.77
C ASN A 105 1.71 -0.94 -3.80
N GLY A 106 2.05 -0.17 -2.76
CA GLY A 106 1.08 0.44 -1.86
C GLY A 106 0.21 1.46 -2.58
N LEU A 107 -1.05 1.56 -2.18
CA LEU A 107 -1.98 2.57 -2.71
C LEU A 107 -3.00 3.02 -1.68
N CYS A 108 -3.42 4.29 -1.77
CA CYS A 108 -4.42 4.90 -0.90
C CYS A 108 -5.28 5.90 -1.69
N ALA A 109 -6.58 5.62 -1.81
CA ALA A 109 -7.54 6.57 -2.36
C ALA A 109 -7.99 7.54 -1.25
N ARG A 110 -7.77 8.84 -1.47
CA ARG A 110 -8.08 9.88 -0.50
C ARG A 110 -8.26 11.24 -1.17
N ASP A 111 -9.26 11.99 -0.71
CA ASP A 111 -9.51 13.39 -1.11
C ASP A 111 -9.52 13.58 -2.65
N GLY A 112 -10.16 12.65 -3.37
CA GLY A 112 -10.27 12.68 -4.82
C GLY A 112 -8.97 12.33 -5.57
N ALA A 113 -7.95 11.81 -4.89
CA ALA A 113 -6.71 11.36 -5.50
C ALA A 113 -6.38 9.91 -5.10
N LEU A 114 -5.58 9.27 -5.94
CA LEU A 114 -4.90 8.03 -5.62
C LEU A 114 -3.44 8.34 -5.34
N TYR A 115 -3.01 8.11 -4.11
CA TYR A 115 -1.59 8.07 -3.73
C TYR A 115 -1.09 6.65 -3.91
N PHE A 116 0.15 6.49 -4.38
CA PHE A 116 0.73 5.17 -4.58
C PHE A 116 2.25 5.21 -4.49
N THR A 117 2.84 4.06 -4.20
CA THR A 117 4.27 3.82 -4.31
C THR A 117 4.56 3.00 -5.57
N ASN A 118 5.74 3.19 -6.14
CA ASN A 118 6.33 2.27 -7.11
C ASN A 118 7.67 1.83 -6.55
N SER A 119 7.81 0.52 -6.28
CA SER A 119 8.96 0.01 -5.54
C SER A 119 10.23 0.08 -6.36
N GLU A 120 10.22 -0.36 -7.62
CA GLU A 120 11.42 -0.32 -8.46
C GLU A 120 11.80 1.11 -8.85
N LYS A 121 10.81 1.96 -9.19
CA LYS A 121 11.09 3.37 -9.49
C LYS A 121 11.42 4.19 -8.25
N ARG A 122 11.22 3.61 -7.05
CA ARG A 122 11.47 4.23 -5.75
C ARG A 122 10.64 5.49 -5.52
N THR A 123 9.49 5.64 -6.18
CA THR A 123 8.72 6.89 -6.14
C THR A 123 7.48 6.75 -5.26
N PHE A 124 7.18 7.81 -4.51
CA PHE A 124 5.85 8.06 -3.98
C PHE A 124 5.18 9.08 -4.91
N ALA A 125 4.00 8.78 -5.41
CA ALA A 125 3.33 9.57 -6.43
C ALA A 125 1.83 9.68 -6.16
N ARG A 126 1.19 10.61 -6.86
CA ARG A 126 -0.28 10.73 -6.87
C ARG A 126 -0.83 10.98 -8.26
N VAL A 127 -2.10 10.64 -8.42
CA VAL A 127 -2.90 11.01 -9.60
C VAL A 127 -4.32 11.34 -9.15
N THR A 128 -4.94 12.33 -9.79
CA THR A 128 -6.36 12.66 -9.53
C THR A 128 -7.25 11.50 -9.96
N LEU A 129 -8.27 11.18 -9.17
CA LEU A 129 -9.34 10.27 -9.54
C LEU A 129 -10.51 11.06 -10.10
N ALA A 130 -11.01 10.65 -11.27
CA ALA A 130 -12.24 11.15 -11.84
C ALA A 130 -13.34 10.09 -11.74
N ALA A 131 -14.60 10.51 -11.82
CA ALA A 131 -15.70 9.59 -12.04
C ALA A 131 -15.48 8.87 -13.39
N GLY A 132 -15.59 7.55 -13.38
CA GLY A 132 -15.47 6.73 -14.57
C GLY A 132 -16.62 5.75 -14.67
N ARG A 133 -16.75 5.09 -15.82
CA ARG A 133 -17.60 3.89 -15.93
C ARG A 133 -17.22 2.98 -14.76
N GLY A 134 -18.20 2.43 -14.03
CA GLY A 134 -18.04 1.47 -12.93
C GLY A 134 -17.23 1.89 -11.70
N GLY A 135 -17.04 3.19 -11.46
CA GLY A 135 -16.41 3.71 -10.25
C GLY A 135 -15.53 4.90 -10.56
N VAL A 136 -14.21 4.66 -10.59
CA VAL A 136 -13.19 5.70 -10.79
C VAL A 136 -12.34 5.41 -12.02
N GLN A 137 -11.70 6.45 -12.55
CA GLN A 137 -10.70 6.40 -13.61
C GLN A 137 -9.61 7.46 -13.37
N GLN A 138 -8.52 7.42 -14.16
CA GLN A 138 -7.48 8.43 -14.12
C GLN A 138 -8.02 9.80 -14.54
N GLY A 139 -7.87 10.80 -13.67
CA GLY A 139 -8.37 12.16 -13.83
C GLY A 139 -7.30 13.21 -14.15
N GLY A 140 -6.08 12.80 -14.51
CA GLY A 140 -4.98 13.71 -14.83
C GLY A 140 -3.64 12.99 -14.98
N ALA A 141 -2.56 13.78 -15.07
CA ALA A 141 -1.20 13.25 -15.09
C ALA A 141 -0.74 12.79 -13.69
N VAL A 142 0.10 11.75 -13.66
CA VAL A 142 0.79 11.34 -12.44
C VAL A 142 1.81 12.41 -12.03
N ARG A 143 1.85 12.73 -10.73
CA ARG A 143 2.86 13.60 -10.12
C ARG A 143 3.68 12.81 -9.11
N VAL A 144 5.00 12.78 -9.29
CA VAL A 144 5.93 12.26 -8.29
C VAL A 144 6.07 13.28 -7.16
N LEU A 145 5.97 12.79 -5.93
CA LEU A 145 5.96 13.59 -4.70
C LEU A 145 7.23 13.35 -3.87
N GLY A 146 7.85 12.18 -3.99
CA GLY A 146 9.11 11.87 -3.33
C GLY A 146 9.81 10.68 -3.96
N THR A 147 11.09 10.53 -3.64
CA THR A 147 11.94 9.43 -4.13
C THR A 147 12.73 8.85 -2.97
N ALA A 148 12.72 7.52 -2.82
CA ALA A 148 13.38 6.83 -1.73
C ALA A 148 14.89 7.06 -1.78
N MET A 149 15.44 7.30 -0.59
CA MET A 149 16.86 7.54 -0.36
C MET A 149 17.37 6.68 0.81
N PRO A 150 18.61 6.16 0.72
CA PRO A 150 19.51 6.21 -0.44
C PRO A 150 18.99 5.37 -1.63
N ALA A 151 19.75 5.35 -2.73
CA ALA A 151 19.34 4.64 -3.96
C ALA A 151 19.18 3.12 -3.78
N THR A 152 19.72 2.56 -2.70
CA THR A 152 19.55 1.17 -2.29
C THR A 152 18.22 0.91 -1.57
N SER A 153 17.46 1.95 -1.24
CA SER A 153 16.14 1.84 -0.62
C SER A 153 15.03 1.90 -1.67
N MET A 154 13.87 1.37 -1.31
CA MET A 154 12.64 1.49 -2.10
C MET A 154 11.46 1.81 -1.20
N TYR A 155 10.35 2.22 -1.80
CA TYR A 155 9.09 2.36 -1.09
C TYR A 155 8.21 1.12 -1.31
N ASP A 156 7.74 0.52 -0.22
CA ASP A 156 6.81 -0.61 -0.21
C ASP A 156 5.37 -0.07 0.04
N ASP A 157 4.59 -0.63 0.95
CA ASP A 157 3.27 -0.08 1.32
C ASP A 157 3.38 1.08 2.34
N PHE A 158 2.29 1.83 2.51
CA PHE A 158 2.25 3.01 3.37
C PHE A 158 0.90 3.22 4.06
N ALA A 159 0.90 4.07 5.08
CA ALA A 159 -0.31 4.61 5.70
C ALA A 159 -0.32 6.13 5.59
N MET A 160 -1.50 6.73 5.43
CA MET A 160 -1.66 8.18 5.53
C MET A 160 -2.32 8.55 6.85
N ASP A 161 -1.84 9.59 7.51
CA ASP A 161 -2.44 10.12 8.74
C ASP A 161 -3.50 11.19 8.47
N SER A 162 -4.21 11.65 9.49
CA SER A 162 -5.27 12.66 9.33
C SER A 162 -4.80 13.98 8.69
N GLU A 163 -3.52 14.32 8.79
CA GLU A 163 -2.91 15.52 8.20
C GLU A 163 -2.53 15.36 6.73
N GLY A 164 -2.70 14.15 6.16
CA GLY A 164 -2.37 13.86 4.77
C GLY A 164 -0.89 13.58 4.54
N ARG A 165 -0.12 13.34 5.61
CA ARG A 165 1.26 12.87 5.52
C ARG A 165 1.27 11.36 5.27
N ALA A 166 2.26 10.88 4.54
CA ALA A 166 2.43 9.47 4.20
C ALA A 166 3.60 8.87 4.97
N TRP A 167 3.32 7.80 5.71
CA TRP A 167 4.28 7.01 6.48
C TRP A 167 4.57 5.72 5.72
N VAL A 168 5.74 5.69 5.08
CA VAL A 168 6.08 4.69 4.06
C VAL A 168 7.07 3.68 4.60
N ALA A 169 6.74 2.39 4.50
CA ALA A 169 7.68 1.32 4.74
C ALA A 169 8.80 1.38 3.69
N THR A 170 10.03 1.57 4.16
CA THR A 170 11.19 1.86 3.32
C THR A 170 12.28 0.82 3.57
N PRO A 171 12.19 -0.38 2.96
CA PRO A 171 13.26 -1.35 3.05
C PRO A 171 14.56 -0.78 2.44
N PRO A 172 15.74 -1.17 2.96
CA PRO A 172 15.97 -2.32 3.83
C PRO A 172 15.59 -2.18 5.32
N GLY A 173 15.50 -0.98 5.91
CA GLY A 173 15.41 -0.87 7.37
C GLY A 173 14.77 0.39 7.96
N ALA A 174 14.00 1.17 7.18
CA ALA A 174 13.45 2.44 7.63
C ALA A 174 11.94 2.59 7.45
N ALA A 175 11.37 3.55 8.17
CA ALA A 175 10.11 4.20 7.84
C ALA A 175 10.42 5.65 7.42
N THR A 176 9.92 6.06 6.25
CA THR A 176 10.08 7.43 5.72
C THR A 176 8.77 8.18 5.89
N LEU A 177 8.83 9.41 6.39
CA LEU A 177 7.70 10.33 6.39
C LEU A 177 7.78 11.23 5.16
N LEU A 178 6.71 11.30 4.38
CA LEU A 178 6.52 12.29 3.33
C LEU A 178 5.36 13.21 3.70
N PHE A 179 5.53 14.52 3.52
CA PHE A 179 4.54 15.51 3.95
C PHE A 179 4.37 16.65 2.94
N PRO A 180 3.14 17.15 2.73
CA PRO A 180 2.90 18.29 1.86
C PRO A 180 3.48 19.58 2.47
N ARG A 181 3.99 20.48 1.61
CA ARG A 181 4.45 21.82 1.98
C ARG A 181 3.48 22.89 1.45
N ALA A 182 3.47 24.06 2.08
CA ALA A 182 2.56 25.17 1.72
C ALA A 182 2.73 25.67 0.27
N ASN A 183 3.92 25.52 -0.32
CA ASN A 183 4.21 25.87 -1.71
C ASN A 183 3.76 24.80 -2.73
N GLY A 184 3.03 23.77 -2.31
CA GLY A 184 2.54 22.69 -3.17
C GLY A 184 3.57 21.63 -3.54
N THR A 185 4.79 21.69 -2.99
CA THR A 185 5.77 20.60 -3.05
C THR A 185 5.61 19.65 -1.87
N TRP A 186 6.45 18.62 -1.81
CA TRP A 186 6.47 17.65 -0.72
C TRP A 186 7.86 17.64 -0.07
N GLY A 187 7.89 17.51 1.24
CA GLY A 187 9.08 17.17 2.01
C GLY A 187 9.13 15.68 2.31
N GLN A 188 10.32 15.21 2.66
CA GLN A 188 10.51 13.86 3.20
C GLN A 188 11.58 13.88 4.29
N GLU A 189 11.46 13.00 5.28
CA GLU A 189 12.43 12.80 6.35
C GLU A 189 12.41 11.35 6.86
N LEU A 190 13.49 10.96 7.53
CA LEU A 190 13.58 9.67 8.20
C LEU A 190 12.71 9.72 9.46
N ALA A 191 11.62 8.96 9.50
CA ALA A 191 10.75 8.88 10.67
C ALA A 191 11.31 7.93 11.73
N ALA A 192 11.83 6.76 11.31
CA ALA A 192 12.42 5.79 12.22
C ALA A 192 13.30 4.77 11.46
N GLY A 193 14.23 4.14 12.18
CA GLY A 193 15.08 3.07 11.66
C GLY A 193 16.32 3.56 10.93
N ASP A 194 16.86 2.72 10.05
CA ASP A 194 18.08 3.00 9.28
C ASP A 194 17.86 2.63 7.81
N PRO A 195 17.91 3.61 6.89
CA PRO A 195 17.60 3.38 5.48
C PRO A 195 18.69 2.59 4.73
N VAL A 196 19.93 2.46 5.26
CA VAL A 196 20.93 1.53 4.68
C VAL A 196 20.81 0.11 5.20
N GLY A 197 20.06 -0.11 6.29
CA GLY A 197 19.91 -1.40 6.96
C GLY A 197 21.08 -1.73 7.89
N GLY A 198 20.84 -2.63 8.86
CA GLY A 198 21.81 -2.99 9.91
C GLY A 198 21.13 -3.59 11.14
N GLU A 199 21.73 -3.46 12.33
CA GLU A 199 21.12 -3.78 13.64
C GLU A 199 20.01 -2.79 14.04
N GLY A 200 19.32 -2.24 13.05
CA GLY A 200 18.30 -1.20 13.20
C GLY A 200 16.94 -1.75 13.62
N VAL A 201 16.04 -0.82 13.95
CA VAL A 201 14.69 -1.10 14.46
C VAL A 201 13.86 -1.96 13.50
N PHE A 202 14.03 -1.83 12.17
CA PHE A 202 13.26 -2.58 11.18
C PHE A 202 14.11 -3.54 10.34
N MET A 203 13.59 -4.75 10.12
CA MET A 203 14.16 -5.73 9.19
C MET A 203 13.27 -5.91 7.95
N LYS A 204 13.58 -5.20 6.86
CA LYS A 204 12.78 -5.16 5.61
C LYS A 204 11.31 -4.79 5.89
N PRO A 205 11.03 -3.58 6.41
CA PRO A 205 9.65 -3.13 6.63
C PRO A 205 8.87 -3.19 5.31
N SER A 206 7.60 -3.62 5.38
CA SER A 206 6.78 -3.87 4.18
C SER A 206 5.46 -3.10 4.13
N SER A 207 4.84 -2.80 5.27
CA SER A 207 3.56 -2.05 5.31
C SER A 207 3.37 -1.37 6.65
N GLY A 208 2.48 -0.37 6.67
CA GLY A 208 2.10 0.40 7.85
C GLY A 208 0.58 0.51 7.99
N ALA A 209 0.09 0.62 9.23
CA ALA A 209 -1.29 0.98 9.54
C ALA A 209 -1.38 1.70 10.90
N PHE A 210 -2.17 2.77 10.96
CA PHE A 210 -2.48 3.42 12.24
C PHE A 210 -3.41 2.57 13.11
N GLY A 211 -3.24 2.68 14.42
CA GLY A 211 -4.19 2.16 15.38
C GLY A 211 -5.57 2.78 15.22
N ARG A 212 -6.61 2.05 15.62
CA ARG A 212 -8.02 2.46 15.42
C ARG A 212 -8.71 2.94 16.70
N ALA A 213 -8.09 2.70 17.85
CA ALA A 213 -8.61 3.18 19.12
C ALA A 213 -8.02 4.57 19.40
N GLU A 214 -8.75 5.42 20.11
CA GLU A 214 -8.30 6.76 20.52
C GLU A 214 -6.87 6.73 21.11
N ARG A 215 -6.58 5.75 21.98
CA ARG A 215 -5.25 5.59 22.60
C ARG A 215 -4.12 5.18 21.62
N THR A 216 -4.45 4.68 20.44
CA THR A 216 -3.48 4.19 19.44
C THR A 216 -3.59 4.87 18.08
N GLU A 217 -4.44 5.89 17.95
CA GLU A 217 -4.68 6.58 16.67
C GLU A 217 -3.41 7.29 16.15
N LYS A 218 -2.50 7.65 17.07
CA LYS A 218 -1.17 8.22 16.78
C LYS A 218 -0.05 7.18 16.81
N THR A 219 -0.38 5.90 16.75
CA THR A 219 0.60 4.80 16.72
C THR A 219 0.54 4.12 15.36
N LEU A 220 1.67 4.11 14.65
CA LEU A 220 1.82 3.38 13.40
C LEU A 220 2.36 1.97 13.69
N TYR A 221 1.62 0.95 13.29
CA TYR A 221 2.08 -0.44 13.32
C TYR A 221 2.71 -0.80 11.98
N VAL A 222 3.93 -1.34 12.01
CA VAL A 222 4.74 -1.65 10.83
C VAL A 222 5.01 -3.15 10.78
N THR A 223 4.69 -3.79 9.65
CA THR A 223 5.06 -5.19 9.39
C THR A 223 6.43 -5.26 8.75
N THR A 224 7.18 -6.33 9.03
CA THR A 224 8.52 -6.51 8.47
C THR A 224 8.71 -7.90 7.85
N GLY A 225 9.62 -8.02 6.89
CA GLY A 225 10.01 -9.28 6.25
C GLY A 225 10.70 -10.27 7.18
N GLY A 226 11.12 -9.83 8.38
CA GLY A 226 11.61 -10.69 9.46
C GLY A 226 10.51 -11.35 10.30
N GLY A 227 9.23 -11.13 9.98
CA GLY A 227 8.11 -11.63 10.78
C GLY A 227 7.83 -10.80 12.04
N GLN A 228 8.40 -9.61 12.15
CA GLN A 228 8.18 -8.69 13.26
C GLN A 228 6.98 -7.77 12.95
N VAL A 229 6.29 -7.36 14.01
CA VAL A 229 5.37 -6.22 14.01
C VAL A 229 5.86 -5.24 15.05
N LEU A 230 6.14 -4.01 14.63
CA LEU A 230 6.71 -2.96 15.46
C LEU A 230 5.73 -1.79 15.52
N SER A 231 5.79 -0.99 16.59
CA SER A 231 4.98 0.22 16.73
C SER A 231 5.86 1.46 16.78
N VAL A 232 5.51 2.49 16.01
CA VAL A 232 6.14 3.81 16.00
C VAL A 232 5.18 4.83 16.61
N ASN A 233 5.65 5.62 17.57
CA ASN A 233 4.90 6.75 18.10
C ASN A 233 5.02 7.93 17.12
N THR A 234 3.89 8.43 16.63
CA THR A 234 3.84 9.55 15.66
C THR A 234 3.48 10.89 16.33
N GLY A 235 3.33 10.92 17.65
CA GLY A 235 2.88 12.07 18.43
C GLY A 235 3.92 13.16 18.70
N GLY A 236 5.18 12.99 18.27
CA GLY A 236 6.22 14.02 18.39
C GLY A 236 6.67 14.37 19.81
N GLY A 237 6.33 13.55 20.82
CA GLY A 237 6.89 13.65 22.16
C GLY A 237 8.09 12.72 22.32
N ASP A 238 9.18 13.23 22.89
CA ASP A 238 10.33 12.42 23.28
C ASP A 238 9.89 11.29 24.24
N VAL A 239 10.48 10.11 24.06
CA VAL A 239 10.39 8.96 24.97
C VAL A 239 11.25 9.18 26.21
#